data_AF-A0A382B3F9-F1
#
_entry.id   AF-A0A382B3F9-F1
#
_cell.length_a   1.000
_cell.length_b   1.000
_cell.length_c   1.000
_cell.angle_alpha   90.00
_cell.angle_beta   90.00
_cell.angle_gamma   90.00
#
_symmetry.space_group_name_H-M   'P 1'
#
loop_
_entity.id
_entity.type
_entity.pdbx_description
1 polymer ?
#
loop_
_entity_poly.entity_id
_entity_poly.type
_entity_poly.pdbx_seq_one_letter_code
_entity_poly.pdbx_strand_id
1 'polypeptide(L)'
;MFDKTIKLTGEYPSDFKPTMSVMEIQKHFSAFGFYDARMLESHKWEYTEKHPDDLVIFNANVLMPNYGKVWFGDLNLTEDYKTLKKIADSLNTTLYILWEMDGRFGEENKPIDELIKKAVWNTTEDKPSNEWYRKKVKENYE
;
A
#
# COMPACT_ATOMS: atom_id res chain seq x y z
N MET A 1 -7.13 -49.77 3.30
CA MET A 1 -6.06 -48.92 3.84
C MET A 1 -6.73 -47.72 4.48
N PHE A 2 -6.51 -47.47 5.77
CA PHE A 2 -7.03 -46.27 6.43
C PHE A 2 -5.98 -45.17 6.24
N ASP A 3 -6.28 -44.19 5.38
CA ASP A 3 -5.52 -42.95 5.33
C ASP A 3 -5.77 -42.17 6.62
N LYS A 4 -4.88 -42.34 7.59
CA LYS A 4 -4.82 -41.46 8.75
C LYS A 4 -4.00 -40.25 8.36
N THR A 5 -4.67 -39.20 7.91
CA THR A 5 -4.06 -37.87 7.80
C THR A 5 -3.66 -37.43 9.21
N ILE A 6 -2.35 -37.47 9.49
CA ILE A 6 -1.80 -36.98 10.75
C ILE A 6 -1.81 -35.45 10.68
N LYS A 7 -2.73 -34.80 11.40
CA LYS A 7 -2.62 -33.36 11.65
C LYS A 7 -1.48 -33.16 12.64
N LEU A 8 -0.34 -32.73 12.13
CA LEU A 8 0.79 -32.25 12.93
C LEU A 8 0.35 -30.99 13.68
N THR A 9 0.13 -31.12 14.99
CA THR A 9 -0.20 -30.01 15.90
C THR A 9 1.09 -29.44 16.48
N GLY A 10 1.58 -28.35 15.89
CA GLY A 10 2.67 -27.53 16.39
C GLY A 10 2.47 -26.10 15.89
N GLU A 11 3.03 -25.11 16.57
CA GLU A 11 3.07 -23.74 16.05
C GLU A 11 3.98 -23.74 14.82
N TYR A 12 3.39 -23.59 13.65
CA TYR A 12 4.13 -23.42 12.41
C TYR A 12 4.67 -21.98 12.36
N PRO A 13 5.77 -21.73 11.63
CA PRO A 13 6.20 -20.38 11.31
C PRO A 13 5.08 -19.49 10.72
N SER A 14 4.07 -20.09 10.08
CA SER A 14 2.87 -19.44 9.56
C SER A 14 1.83 -19.04 10.62
N ASP A 15 1.89 -19.63 11.82
CA ASP A 15 0.98 -19.34 12.93
C ASP A 15 1.45 -18.14 13.77
N PHE A 16 2.66 -17.64 13.50
CA PHE A 16 3.19 -16.46 14.16
C PHE A 16 2.39 -15.23 13.76
N LYS A 17 1.72 -14.64 14.75
CA LYS A 17 1.14 -13.31 14.60
C LYS A 17 2.26 -12.32 14.30
N PRO A 18 1.99 -11.29 13.47
CA PRO A 18 2.95 -10.23 13.22
C PRO A 18 3.55 -9.69 14.53
N THR A 19 4.88 -9.75 14.66
CA THR A 19 5.61 -9.37 15.89
C THR A 19 5.86 -7.88 15.98
N MET A 20 6.02 -7.22 14.84
CA MET A 20 6.29 -5.79 14.73
C MET A 20 4.98 -5.01 14.87
N SER A 21 4.97 -3.94 15.67
CA SER A 21 3.82 -3.03 15.81
C SER A 21 3.70 -2.06 14.63
N VAL A 22 2.52 -1.46 14.42
CA VAL A 22 2.33 -0.39 13.40
C VAL A 22 3.31 0.76 13.63
N MET A 23 3.57 1.12 14.88
CA MET A 23 4.54 2.17 15.23
C MET A 23 5.96 1.81 14.80
N GLU A 24 6.37 0.54 14.86
CA GLU A 24 7.67 0.10 14.35
C GLU A 24 7.70 0.11 12.82
N ILE A 25 6.63 -0.30 12.15
CA ILE A 25 6.50 -0.19 10.69
C ILE A 25 6.67 1.27 10.24
N GLN A 26 6.04 2.22 10.94
CA GLN A 26 6.13 3.65 10.64
C GLN A 26 7.55 4.22 10.80
N LYS A 27 8.42 3.60 11.60
CA LYS A 27 9.84 3.99 11.66
C LYS A 27 10.57 3.69 10.35
N HIS A 28 10.21 2.63 9.64
CA HIS A 28 10.76 2.35 8.31
C HIS A 28 10.38 3.46 7.33
N PHE A 29 9.11 3.88 7.30
CA PHE A 29 8.67 5.02 6.48
C PHE A 29 9.43 6.30 6.84
N SER A 30 9.52 6.60 8.14
CA SER A 30 10.20 7.80 8.65
C SER A 30 11.70 7.82 8.28
N ALA A 31 12.38 6.67 8.27
CA ALA A 31 13.78 6.56 7.86
C ALA A 31 14.03 6.96 6.39
N PHE A 32 12.98 6.91 5.55
CA PHE A 32 13.00 7.37 4.16
C PHE A 32 12.34 8.75 3.97
N GLY A 33 12.01 9.47 5.06
CA GLY A 33 11.38 10.79 5.00
C GLY A 33 9.86 10.76 4.76
N PHE A 34 9.22 9.60 4.90
CA PHE A 34 7.76 9.46 4.76
C PHE A 34 7.13 9.53 6.15
N TYR A 35 6.85 10.74 6.60
CA TYR A 35 6.13 10.96 7.85
C TYR A 35 4.63 10.78 7.62
N ASP A 36 3.91 10.31 8.65
CA ASP A 36 2.45 10.25 8.61
C ASP A 36 1.87 11.66 8.35
N ALA A 37 0.76 11.70 7.61
CA ALA A 37 0.12 12.94 7.17
C ALA A 37 1.04 13.84 6.31
N ARG A 38 2.01 13.26 5.58
CA ARG A 38 2.83 13.99 4.59
C ARG A 38 1.92 14.79 3.66
N MET A 39 2.25 16.05 3.43
CA MET A 39 1.63 16.92 2.44
C MET A 39 2.65 17.23 1.33
N LEU A 40 2.23 17.15 0.07
CA LEU A 40 3.10 17.52 -1.06
C LEU A 40 3.12 19.03 -1.29
N GLU A 41 1.95 19.67 -1.21
CA GLU A 41 1.79 21.11 -1.37
C GLU A 41 0.48 21.57 -0.73
N SER A 42 0.36 22.87 -0.42
CA SER A 42 -0.85 23.45 0.19
C SER A 42 -2.08 23.42 -0.73
N HIS A 43 -1.86 23.40 -2.05
CA HIS A 43 -2.91 23.44 -3.06
C HIS A 43 -2.80 22.27 -4.03
N LYS A 44 -3.74 21.32 -3.94
CA LYS A 44 -3.77 20.11 -4.76
C LYS A 44 -3.79 20.40 -6.27
N TRP A 45 -4.56 21.41 -6.68
CA TRP A 45 -4.70 21.79 -8.09
C TRP A 45 -3.37 22.31 -8.66
N GLU A 46 -2.66 23.15 -7.90
CA GLU A 46 -1.38 23.72 -8.31
C GLU A 46 -0.30 22.63 -8.46
N TYR A 47 -0.25 21.68 -7.52
CA TYR A 47 0.66 20.54 -7.61
C TYR A 47 0.35 19.69 -8.86
N THR A 48 -0.93 19.42 -9.11
CA THR A 48 -1.36 18.62 -10.27
C THR A 48 -1.03 19.31 -11.60
N GLU A 49 -1.14 20.64 -11.68
CA GLU A 49 -0.74 21.40 -12.88
C GLU A 49 0.76 21.34 -13.15
N LYS A 50 1.60 21.33 -12.10
CA LYS A 50 3.06 21.16 -12.21
C LYS A 50 3.46 19.72 -12.57
N HIS A 51 2.60 18.74 -12.30
CA HIS A 51 2.84 17.31 -12.44
C HIS A 51 1.74 16.59 -13.26
N PRO A 52 1.51 17.00 -14.53
CA PRO A 52 0.34 16.55 -15.29
C PRO A 52 0.36 15.05 -15.66
N ASP A 53 1.55 14.46 -15.79
CA ASP A 53 1.73 13.06 -16.17
C ASP A 53 1.84 12.11 -14.97
N ASP A 54 2.04 12.67 -13.77
CA ASP A 54 2.29 11.91 -12.57
C ASP A 54 0.99 11.37 -11.97
N LEU A 55 1.05 10.13 -11.47
CA LEU A 55 -0.04 9.54 -10.71
C LEU A 55 0.04 10.01 -9.25
N VAL A 56 -0.66 11.10 -8.95
CA VAL A 56 -0.71 11.69 -7.61
C VAL A 56 -1.95 11.20 -6.86
N ILE A 57 -1.74 10.67 -5.66
CA ILE A 57 -2.77 10.20 -4.75
C ILE A 57 -2.74 11.08 -3.50
N PHE A 58 -3.62 12.06 -3.44
CA PHE A 58 -3.78 12.88 -2.25
C PHE A 58 -4.47 12.08 -1.13
N ASN A 59 -4.00 12.25 0.11
CA ASN A 59 -4.48 11.49 1.28
C ASN A 59 -4.53 9.97 1.02
N ALA A 60 -3.50 9.44 0.35
CA ALA A 60 -3.36 8.02 0.09
C ALA A 60 -3.36 7.22 1.38
N ASN A 61 -3.77 5.95 1.28
CA ASN A 61 -3.68 4.98 2.36
C ASN A 61 -2.73 3.86 1.92
N VAL A 62 -1.73 3.54 2.74
CA VAL A 62 -0.82 2.43 2.48
C VAL A 62 -1.17 1.27 3.40
N LEU A 63 -1.48 0.13 2.78
CA LEU A 63 -1.80 -1.11 3.47
C LEU A 63 -0.62 -2.08 3.41
N MET A 64 -0.45 -2.82 4.50
CA MET A 64 0.48 -3.92 4.61
C MET A 64 -0.29 -5.20 5.00
N PRO A 65 -0.10 -6.32 4.28
CA PRO A 65 -0.69 -7.61 4.64
C PRO A 65 -0.49 -7.95 6.12
N ASN A 66 -1.50 -8.56 6.74
CA ASN A 66 -1.54 -8.94 8.17
C ASN A 66 -1.59 -7.76 9.18
N TYR A 67 -1.48 -6.51 8.72
CA TYR A 67 -1.48 -5.32 9.57
C TYR A 67 -2.65 -4.37 9.29
N GLY A 68 -3.09 -4.28 8.03
CA GLY A 68 -4.05 -3.27 7.59
C GLY A 68 -3.35 -1.98 7.22
N LYS A 69 -3.94 -0.84 7.57
CA LYS A 69 -3.36 0.48 7.24
C LYS A 69 -2.18 0.79 8.16
N VAL A 70 -1.04 1.10 7.55
CA VAL A 70 0.21 1.39 8.28
C VAL A 70 0.73 2.81 8.08
N TRP A 71 0.25 3.50 7.04
CA TRP A 71 0.65 4.88 6.73
C TRP A 71 -0.45 5.61 5.95
N PHE A 72 -0.53 6.94 6.09
CA PHE A 72 -1.41 7.79 5.29
C PHE A 72 -0.78 9.16 5.00
N GLY A 73 -1.16 9.76 3.87
CA GLY A 73 -0.64 11.07 3.43
C GLY A 73 -0.63 11.20 1.91
N ASP A 74 -0.20 12.35 1.42
CA ASP A 74 -0.06 12.58 -0.02
C ASP A 74 1.12 11.81 -0.61
N LEU A 75 0.89 11.18 -1.76
CA LEU A 75 1.89 10.45 -2.53
C LEU A 75 1.89 10.91 -3.99
N ASN A 76 3.06 11.27 -4.51
CA ASN A 76 3.26 11.32 -5.96
C ASN A 76 3.87 9.98 -6.33
N LEU A 77 3.04 8.99 -6.70
CA LEU A 77 3.53 7.63 -6.93
C LEU A 77 4.56 7.56 -8.04
N THR A 78 4.46 8.42 -9.05
CA THR A 78 5.41 8.45 -10.17
C THR A 78 6.83 8.78 -9.73
N GLU A 79 6.97 9.63 -8.71
CA GLU A 79 8.27 10.00 -8.12
C GLU A 79 8.63 9.13 -6.91
N ASP A 80 7.65 8.82 -6.06
CA ASP A 80 7.83 8.13 -4.79
C ASP A 80 8.01 6.59 -4.94
N TYR A 81 7.66 5.99 -6.09
CA TYR A 81 7.60 4.52 -6.21
C TYR A 81 8.89 3.79 -5.84
N LYS A 82 10.06 4.32 -6.20
CA LYS A 82 11.35 3.67 -5.87
C LYS A 82 11.58 3.64 -4.36
N THR A 83 11.18 4.71 -3.67
CA THR A 83 11.32 4.81 -2.22
C THR A 83 10.30 3.90 -1.53
N LEU A 84 9.06 3.85 -2.02
CA LEU A 84 8.05 2.90 -1.53
C LEU A 84 8.49 1.44 -1.72
N LYS A 85 9.14 1.10 -2.84
CA LYS A 85 9.75 -0.23 -3.03
C LYS A 85 10.85 -0.52 -2.00
N LYS A 86 11.76 0.42 -1.74
CA LYS A 86 12.78 0.26 -0.70
C LYS A 86 12.19 0.08 0.70
N ILE A 87 11.12 0.80 1.03
CA ILE A 87 10.40 0.62 2.30
C ILE A 87 9.81 -0.79 2.37
N ALA A 88 9.14 -1.24 1.31
CA ALA A 88 8.57 -2.58 1.21
C ALA A 88 9.63 -3.69 1.34
N ASP A 89 10.79 -3.52 0.68
CA ASP A 89 11.93 -4.42 0.80
C ASP A 89 12.45 -4.47 2.24
N SER A 90 12.56 -3.31 2.91
CA SER A 90 13.02 -3.24 4.31
C SER A 90 12.06 -3.91 5.30
N LEU A 91 10.77 -4.01 4.94
CA LEU A 91 9.71 -4.67 5.70
C LEU A 91 9.48 -6.11 5.23
N ASN A 92 10.20 -6.57 4.20
CA ASN A 92 10.02 -7.85 3.52
C ASN A 92 8.54 -8.14 3.19
N THR A 93 7.87 -7.17 2.56
CA THR A 93 6.43 -7.24 2.29
C THR A 93 6.06 -6.58 0.96
N THR A 94 4.79 -6.68 0.57
CA THR A 94 4.21 -5.84 -0.50
C THR A 94 3.37 -4.75 0.14
N LEU A 95 3.57 -3.51 -0.28
CA LEU A 95 2.73 -2.39 0.13
C LEU A 95 1.69 -2.10 -0.95
N TYR A 96 0.45 -1.88 -0.52
CA TYR A 96 -0.68 -1.62 -1.40
C TYR A 96 -1.20 -0.20 -1.17
N ILE A 97 -1.31 0.57 -2.24
CA ILE A 97 -1.68 1.99 -2.17
C ILE A 97 -3.13 2.11 -2.62
N LEU A 98 -3.96 2.69 -1.76
CA LEU A 98 -5.37 2.95 -2.01
C LEU A 98 -5.62 4.45 -2.15
N TRP A 99 -6.67 4.78 -2.91
CA TRP A 99 -7.25 6.13 -2.91
C TRP A 99 -7.72 6.53 -1.50
N GLU A 100 -7.89 7.83 -1.28
CA GLU A 100 -8.39 8.36 -0.01
C GLU A 100 -9.67 7.66 0.44
N MET A 101 -10.65 7.59 -0.47
CA MET A 101 -11.98 7.08 -0.16
C MET A 101 -12.01 5.57 0.08
N ASP A 102 -11.07 4.80 -0.45
CA ASP A 102 -11.05 3.34 -0.27
C ASP A 102 -10.42 2.90 1.05
N GLY A 103 -9.75 3.81 1.75
CA GLY A 103 -9.14 3.53 3.04
C GLY A 103 -9.53 4.52 4.13
N ARG A 104 -10.53 5.38 3.96
CA ARG A 104 -10.99 6.32 5.01
C ARG A 104 -12.50 6.24 5.20
N PHE A 105 -12.99 6.95 6.21
CA PHE A 105 -14.43 7.13 6.47
C PHE A 105 -15.15 5.83 6.80
N GLY A 106 -14.44 4.89 7.42
CA GLY A 106 -14.95 3.58 7.82
C GLY A 106 -14.60 2.47 6.84
N GLU A 107 -14.12 2.80 5.64
CA GLU A 107 -13.68 1.81 4.64
C GLU A 107 -12.43 1.04 5.13
N GLU A 108 -11.58 1.65 5.95
CA GLU A 108 -10.43 0.99 6.58
C GLU A 108 -10.78 -0.20 7.48
N ASN A 109 -12.05 -0.32 7.89
CA ASN A 109 -12.51 -1.43 8.73
C ASN A 109 -12.93 -2.67 7.91
N LYS A 110 -12.87 -2.59 6.57
CA LYS A 110 -13.17 -3.73 5.71
C LYS A 110 -12.06 -4.79 5.75
N PRO A 111 -12.38 -6.05 5.41
CA PRO A 111 -11.37 -7.10 5.32
C PRO A 111 -10.21 -6.71 4.40
N ILE A 112 -8.98 -6.96 4.84
CA ILE A 112 -7.78 -6.57 4.10
C ILE A 112 -7.73 -7.14 2.68
N ASP A 113 -8.23 -8.37 2.49
CA ASP A 113 -8.29 -9.03 1.18
C ASP A 113 -9.24 -8.34 0.20
N GLU A 114 -10.24 -7.60 0.70
CA GLU A 114 -11.12 -6.77 -0.13
C GLU A 114 -10.44 -5.44 -0.47
N LEU A 115 -9.75 -4.85 0.51
CA LEU A 115 -9.06 -3.58 0.34
C LEU A 115 -7.88 -3.67 -0.63
N ILE A 116 -7.08 -4.73 -0.54
CA ILE A 116 -5.93 -4.96 -1.43
C ILE A 116 -6.37 -5.05 -2.90
N LYS A 117 -7.56 -5.57 -3.20
CA LYS A 117 -8.09 -5.64 -4.57
C LYS A 117 -8.44 -4.26 -5.14
N LYS A 118 -8.67 -3.26 -4.29
CA LYS A 118 -8.91 -1.87 -4.68
C LYS A 118 -7.63 -1.06 -4.85
N ALA A 119 -6.45 -1.69 -4.68
CA ALA A 119 -5.19 -0.97 -4.75
C ALA A 119 -4.97 -0.35 -6.14
N VAL A 120 -4.69 0.95 -6.13
CA VAL A 120 -4.34 1.74 -7.31
C VAL A 120 -3.01 1.24 -7.87
N TRP A 121 -2.05 1.02 -6.97
CA TRP A 121 -0.72 0.52 -7.26
C TRP A 121 -0.20 -0.32 -6.10
N ASN A 122 0.72 -1.26 -6.36
CA ASN A 122 1.47 -1.95 -5.32
C ASN A 122 2.96 -2.10 -5.68
N THR A 123 3.79 -2.37 -4.68
CA THR A 123 5.26 -2.33 -4.85
C THR A 123 5.86 -3.39 -5.76
N THR A 124 5.08 -4.38 -6.21
CA THR A 124 5.50 -5.36 -7.22
C THR A 124 5.30 -4.87 -8.67
N GLU A 125 4.48 -3.84 -8.87
CA GLU A 125 4.16 -3.31 -10.21
C GLU A 125 5.25 -2.36 -10.75
N ASP A 126 5.19 -2.07 -12.05
CA ASP A 126 6.09 -1.14 -12.74
C ASP A 126 5.91 0.33 -12.29
N LYS A 127 6.73 1.23 -12.85
CA LYS A 127 6.65 2.68 -12.57
C LYS A 127 5.23 3.18 -12.91
N PRO A 128 4.48 3.71 -11.93
CA PRO A 128 3.15 4.25 -12.18
C PRO A 128 3.22 5.64 -12.83
N SER A 129 2.24 5.94 -13.65
CA SER A 129 1.95 7.26 -14.24
C SER A 129 0.45 7.36 -14.55
N ASN A 130 -0.04 8.54 -14.90
CA ASN A 130 -1.44 8.71 -15.31
C ASN A 130 -1.78 7.85 -16.54
N GLU A 131 -0.88 7.78 -17.51
CA GLU A 131 -1.05 6.93 -18.69
C GLU A 131 -1.08 5.45 -18.32
N TRP A 132 -0.14 5.00 -17.48
CA TRP A 132 -0.08 3.62 -16.99
C TRP A 132 -1.38 3.23 -16.28
N TYR A 133 -1.89 4.09 -15.39
CA TYR A 133 -3.11 3.80 -14.64
C TYR A 133 -4.34 3.72 -15.57
N ARG A 134 -4.44 4.61 -16.56
CA ARG A 134 -5.54 4.55 -17.55
C ARG A 134 -5.52 3.24 -18.35
N LYS A 135 -4.35 2.74 -18.73
CA LYS A 135 -4.21 1.44 -19.40
C LYS A 135 -4.64 0.29 -18.49
N LYS A 136 -4.11 0.24 -17.26
CA LYS A 136 -4.48 -0.74 -16.23
C LYS A 136 -5.99 -0.79 -16.00
N VAL A 137 -6.64 0.37 -15.86
CA VAL A 137 -8.08 0.44 -15.65
C VAL A 137 -8.84 -0.07 -16.88
N LYS A 138 -8.42 0.30 -18.10
CA LYS A 138 -9.08 -0.15 -19.34
C LYS A 138 -9.03 -1.67 -19.49
N GLU A 139 -7.89 -2.29 -19.21
CA GLU A 139 -7.70 -3.75 -19.26
C GLU A 139 -8.60 -4.49 -18.26
N ASN A 140 -8.91 -3.90 -17.11
CA ASN A 140 -9.80 -4.52 -16.12
C ASN A 140 -11.29 -4.52 -16.53
N TYR A 141 -11.66 -3.79 -17.59
CA TYR A 141 -13.04 -3.70 -18.10
C TYR A 141 -13.23 -4.40 -19.47
N GLU A 142 -12.19 -5.01 -20.03
CA GLU A 142 -12.23 -5.83 -21.25
C GLU A 142 -12.21 -7.33 -20.91
#